data_AF-A0AAW4FN35-F1
#
_entry.id   AF-A0AAW4FN35-F1
#
_cell.length_a   1.000
_cell.length_b   1.000
_cell.length_c   1.000
_cell.angle_alpha   90.00
_cell.angle_beta   90.00
_cell.angle_gamma   90.00
#
_symmetry.space_group_name_H-M   'P 1'
#
loop_
_entity.id
_entity.type
_entity.pdbx_description
1 polymer ?
#
loop_
_entity_poly.entity_id
_entity_poly.type
_entity_poly.pdbx_seq_one_letter_code
_entity_poly.pdbx_strand_id
1 'polypeptide(L)'
;MTIAVSKLRAGPFSAILAACMLISLPAQSQALTDDLTTGTLTGTCESLIVAGEDWTSQCDGMLVQSVYPDGRSGFTVFLKSGVAVTFRGREAEKPDPDSQLQSVNRIVVDPGKEAAEFEMKEVAGGCGYTNPFKGEAMTVCEATDIGKSQYALQFRSDGKPPQMERDGSDQDEAKRESSEQKFQVGSWTGDPLDGGRKGCLMSKNVDRKVALILYADRNQAFHLSLFNNSWNLTEKSASAGDLRIGGKAFAVRGVDIRTPHLLTVHVGADRDALQSALAQSAELTFRSAGAAQTRVDLAGADEAIKALNACVK
;
A
#
# COMPACT_ATOMS: atom_id res chain seq x y z
N MET A 1 -54.55 28.00 55.48
CA MET A 1 -53.82 26.92 54.80
C MET A 1 -53.04 27.53 53.64
N THR A 2 -51.86 28.07 53.95
CA THR A 2 -50.86 28.61 53.01
C THR A 2 -49.53 28.63 53.76
N ILE A 3 -48.52 27.99 53.20
CA ILE A 3 -47.25 27.66 53.87
C ILE A 3 -46.30 28.86 53.83
N ALA A 4 -45.66 29.10 54.98
CA ALA A 4 -44.70 30.16 55.25
C ALA A 4 -43.37 29.98 54.50
N VAL A 5 -42.77 31.09 54.08
CA VAL A 5 -41.36 31.17 53.66
C VAL A 5 -40.59 31.91 54.75
N SER A 6 -39.75 31.18 55.49
CA SER A 6 -38.88 31.72 56.55
C SER A 6 -37.42 31.57 56.14
N LYS A 7 -36.70 32.70 56.11
CA LYS A 7 -35.26 32.84 55.91
C LYS A 7 -34.42 32.13 56.99
N LEU A 8 -33.31 31.50 56.61
CA LEU A 8 -32.11 31.27 57.45
C LEU A 8 -30.88 31.36 56.52
N ARG A 9 -30.08 32.44 56.61
CA ARG A 9 -28.88 32.68 57.45
C ARG A 9 -27.63 31.91 57.01
N ALA A 10 -26.62 32.69 56.67
CA ALA A 10 -25.27 32.30 56.25
C ALA A 10 -24.38 31.83 57.42
N GLY A 11 -23.46 30.91 57.12
CA GLY A 11 -22.36 30.45 57.97
C GLY A 11 -21.56 29.35 57.25
N PRO A 12 -20.25 29.22 57.52
CA PRO A 12 -19.22 29.18 56.48
C PRO A 12 -18.87 27.75 56.05
N PHE A 13 -18.83 27.49 54.74
CA PHE A 13 -18.25 26.27 54.20
C PHE A 13 -16.94 26.57 53.48
N SER A 14 -15.92 25.86 53.95
CA SER A 14 -14.54 25.85 53.50
C SER A 14 -14.37 25.87 51.99
N ALA A 15 -13.45 26.74 51.56
CA ALA A 15 -12.84 26.70 50.26
C ALA A 15 -12.06 25.39 50.06
N ILE A 16 -12.43 24.63 49.04
CA ILE A 16 -11.51 23.80 48.28
C ILE A 16 -11.75 24.16 46.81
N LEU A 17 -10.84 24.95 46.24
CA LEU A 17 -10.76 25.21 44.81
C LEU A 17 -10.40 23.90 44.10
N ALA A 18 -11.38 23.25 43.46
CA ALA A 18 -11.12 22.26 42.45
C ALA A 18 -10.76 22.99 41.15
N ALA A 19 -9.47 23.10 40.86
CA ALA A 19 -8.96 23.58 39.59
C ALA A 19 -9.27 22.53 38.49
N CYS A 20 -10.41 22.68 37.82
CA CYS A 20 -10.69 21.96 36.56
C CYS A 20 -9.77 22.51 35.46
N MET A 21 -8.59 21.92 35.29
CA MET A 21 -7.82 22.07 34.06
C MET A 21 -8.64 21.47 32.91
N LEU A 22 -9.25 22.34 32.11
CA LEU A 22 -9.78 21.99 30.79
C LEU A 22 -8.59 21.68 29.89
N ILE A 23 -8.20 20.40 29.85
CA ILE A 23 -7.28 19.89 28.84
C ILE A 23 -8.03 19.96 27.51
N SER A 24 -7.75 21.00 26.74
CA SER A 24 -8.12 21.08 25.33
C SER A 24 -7.27 20.04 24.61
N LEU A 25 -7.84 18.85 24.38
CA LEU A 25 -7.25 17.88 23.47
C LEU A 25 -7.23 18.53 22.09
N PRO A 26 -6.05 18.75 21.47
CA PRO A 26 -6.04 19.02 20.04
C PRO A 26 -6.66 17.78 19.39
N ALA A 27 -7.78 17.96 18.71
CA ALA A 27 -8.30 16.98 17.78
C ALA A 27 -7.23 16.84 16.69
N GLN A 28 -6.29 15.92 16.90
CA GLN A 28 -5.36 15.49 15.88
C GLN A 28 -6.21 14.77 14.84
N SER A 29 -6.60 15.52 13.82
CA SER A 29 -7.03 14.95 12.54
C SER A 29 -5.92 14.00 12.11
N GLN A 30 -6.15 12.71 12.28
CA GLN A 30 -5.29 11.67 11.74
C GLN A 30 -5.45 11.75 10.23
N ALA A 31 -4.52 12.44 9.57
CA ALA A 31 -4.31 12.26 8.15
C ALA A 31 -3.91 10.79 7.94
N LEU A 32 -4.85 10.00 7.42
CA LEU A 32 -4.63 8.65 6.91
C LEU A 32 -3.65 8.79 5.74
N THR A 33 -2.36 8.57 5.97
CA THR A 33 -1.40 8.39 4.88
C THR A 33 -1.55 6.97 4.37
N ASP A 34 -2.42 6.82 3.38
CA ASP A 34 -2.88 5.58 2.79
C ASP A 34 -1.86 5.05 1.75
N ASP A 35 -1.40 3.81 1.91
CA ASP A 35 -0.61 3.03 0.93
C ASP A 35 -1.45 2.70 -0.32
N LEU A 36 -1.61 3.68 -1.21
CA LEU A 36 -2.32 3.53 -2.48
C LEU A 36 -1.44 2.76 -3.49
N THR A 37 -1.92 1.59 -3.93
CA THR A 37 -1.31 0.87 -5.04
C THR A 37 -2.06 1.22 -6.33
N THR A 38 -1.33 1.60 -7.38
CA THR A 38 -1.90 1.86 -8.70
C THR A 38 -1.33 0.93 -9.76
N GLY A 39 -2.17 0.55 -10.73
CA GLY A 39 -1.80 -0.19 -11.91
C GLY A 39 -2.34 0.53 -13.14
N THR A 40 -1.45 1.00 -14.00
CA THR A 40 -1.78 1.78 -15.19
C THR A 40 -1.82 0.89 -16.42
N LEU A 41 -2.93 0.97 -17.16
CA LEU A 41 -3.18 0.29 -18.43
C LEU A 41 -3.28 1.31 -19.56
N THR A 42 -2.63 0.99 -20.68
CA THR A 42 -2.85 1.69 -21.95
C THR A 42 -3.79 0.90 -22.84
N GLY A 43 -4.66 1.57 -23.59
CA GLY A 43 -5.68 0.89 -24.37
C GLY A 43 -6.68 1.82 -25.05
N THR A 44 -7.85 1.27 -25.35
CA THR A 44 -8.96 1.96 -26.01
C THR A 44 -10.13 2.12 -25.04
N CYS A 45 -10.54 3.38 -24.84
CA CYS A 45 -11.79 3.74 -24.20
C CYS A 45 -12.92 3.50 -25.21
N GLU A 46 -13.61 2.36 -25.13
CA GLU A 46 -14.69 2.00 -26.06
C GLU A 46 -16.00 2.70 -25.72
N SER A 47 -16.21 3.00 -24.43
CA SER A 47 -17.34 3.79 -23.96
C SER A 47 -17.01 4.48 -22.64
N LEU A 48 -17.39 5.74 -22.50
CA LEU A 48 -17.44 6.46 -21.23
C LEU A 48 -18.70 7.32 -21.19
N ILE A 49 -19.67 6.94 -20.35
CA ILE A 49 -20.88 7.70 -20.08
C ILE A 49 -20.80 8.28 -18.67
N VAL A 50 -20.98 9.59 -18.53
CA VAL A 50 -20.97 10.29 -17.24
C VAL A 50 -22.27 11.09 -17.10
N ALA A 51 -23.09 10.73 -16.12
CA ALA A 51 -24.39 11.35 -15.88
C ALA A 51 -25.32 11.38 -17.12
N GLY A 52 -25.22 10.37 -18.00
CA GLY A 52 -25.98 10.27 -19.25
C GLY A 52 -25.35 10.96 -20.46
N GLU A 53 -24.23 11.66 -20.31
CA GLU A 53 -23.48 12.26 -21.41
C GLU A 53 -22.37 11.33 -21.90
N ASP A 54 -22.18 11.26 -23.22
CA ASP A 54 -21.12 10.46 -23.85
C ASP A 54 -19.82 11.26 -23.94
N TRP A 55 -18.83 10.83 -23.16
CA TRP A 55 -17.50 11.43 -23.06
C TRP A 55 -16.42 10.56 -23.72
N THR A 56 -16.79 9.50 -24.44
CA THR A 56 -15.87 8.50 -25.02
C THR A 56 -14.77 9.14 -25.88
N SER A 57 -15.11 10.12 -26.71
CA SER A 57 -14.14 10.79 -27.60
C SER A 57 -13.07 11.62 -26.87
N GLN A 58 -13.32 11.92 -25.59
CA GLN A 58 -12.46 12.74 -24.74
C GLN A 58 -11.39 11.92 -24.01
N CYS A 59 -11.53 10.59 -23.93
CA CYS A 59 -10.56 9.74 -23.24
C CYS A 59 -9.15 9.88 -23.87
N ASP A 60 -8.12 9.81 -23.04
CA ASP A 60 -6.72 9.88 -23.46
C ASP A 60 -6.10 8.50 -23.79
N GLY A 61 -6.83 7.42 -23.48
CA GLY A 61 -6.39 6.04 -23.71
C GLY A 61 -5.73 5.38 -22.50
N MET A 62 -5.81 5.99 -21.32
CA MET A 62 -5.27 5.47 -20.07
C MET A 62 -6.38 5.07 -19.09
N LEU A 63 -6.19 3.92 -18.44
CA LEU A 63 -7.00 3.45 -17.33
C LEU A 63 -6.10 3.13 -16.14
N VAL A 64 -6.34 3.75 -15.00
CA VAL A 64 -5.61 3.46 -13.75
C VAL A 64 -6.53 2.70 -12.82
N GLN A 65 -6.12 1.50 -12.43
CA GLN A 65 -6.70 0.81 -11.29
C GLN A 65 -6.01 1.31 -10.02
N SER A 66 -6.79 1.69 -9.02
CA SER A 66 -6.31 2.10 -7.71
C SER A 66 -6.83 1.13 -6.66
N VAL A 67 -5.98 0.67 -5.75
CA VAL A 67 -6.35 -0.10 -4.56
C VAL A 67 -5.99 0.72 -3.33
N TYR A 68 -7.01 1.12 -2.60
CA TYR A 68 -6.91 1.94 -1.40
C TYR A 68 -6.75 1.03 -0.16
N PRO A 69 -6.04 1.48 0.88
CA PRO A 69 -5.84 0.70 2.11
C PRO A 69 -7.11 0.38 2.88
N ASP A 70 -8.15 1.20 2.72
CA ASP A 70 -9.46 0.94 3.30
C ASP A 70 -10.19 -0.24 2.63
N GLY A 71 -9.53 -0.94 1.70
CA GLY A 71 -10.03 -2.09 0.93
C GLY A 71 -10.96 -1.67 -0.20
N ARG A 72 -10.99 -0.38 -0.54
CA ARG A 72 -11.69 0.10 -1.72
C ARG A 72 -10.79 -0.03 -2.93
N SER A 73 -11.41 -0.07 -4.10
CA SER A 73 -10.73 0.01 -5.38
C SER A 73 -11.45 0.99 -6.30
N GLY A 74 -10.71 1.50 -7.28
CA GLY A 74 -11.20 2.47 -8.24
C GLY A 74 -10.63 2.21 -9.63
N PHE A 75 -11.43 2.48 -10.66
CA PHE A 75 -10.98 2.56 -12.04
C PHE A 75 -11.09 4.01 -12.50
N THR A 76 -9.95 4.64 -12.76
CA THR A 76 -9.85 6.05 -13.16
C THR A 76 -9.52 6.13 -14.65
N VAL A 77 -10.38 6.82 -15.41
CA VAL A 77 -10.13 7.20 -16.80
C VAL A 77 -9.71 8.65 -16.83
N PHE A 78 -8.69 8.96 -17.60
CA PHE A 78 -8.23 10.32 -17.83
C PHE A 78 -8.75 10.85 -19.17
N LEU A 79 -9.15 12.11 -19.18
CA LEU A 79 -9.54 12.82 -20.39
C LEU A 79 -8.38 13.68 -20.88
N LYS A 80 -8.36 13.97 -22.19
CA LYS A 80 -7.38 14.87 -22.82
C LYS A 80 -7.34 16.27 -22.21
N SER A 81 -8.41 16.67 -21.52
CA SER A 81 -8.51 17.94 -20.80
C SER A 81 -7.79 17.96 -19.44
N GLY A 82 -7.35 16.80 -18.94
CA GLY A 82 -6.80 16.63 -17.59
C GLY A 82 -7.86 16.27 -16.53
N VAL A 83 -9.14 16.17 -16.90
CA VAL A 83 -10.20 15.68 -16.02
C VAL A 83 -10.04 14.17 -15.82
N ALA A 84 -10.22 13.68 -14.60
CA ALA A 84 -10.23 12.26 -14.27
C ALA A 84 -11.60 11.82 -13.76
N VAL A 85 -12.05 10.64 -14.19
CA VAL A 85 -13.34 10.06 -13.77
C VAL A 85 -13.09 8.70 -13.15
N THR A 86 -13.44 8.53 -11.88
CA THR A 86 -13.19 7.31 -11.11
C THR A 86 -14.47 6.57 -10.75
N PHE A 87 -14.57 5.30 -11.14
CA PHE A 87 -15.58 4.35 -10.69
C PHE A 87 -15.09 3.65 -9.42
N ARG A 88 -15.53 4.12 -8.25
CA ARG A 88 -15.00 3.70 -6.94
C ARG A 88 -15.97 2.81 -6.17
N GLY A 89 -15.46 1.74 -5.59
CA GLY A 89 -16.20 0.90 -4.65
C GLY A 89 -15.30 -0.08 -3.93
N ARG A 90 -15.73 -1.33 -3.76
CA ARG A 90 -14.96 -2.39 -3.09
C ARG A 90 -14.91 -3.63 -3.97
N GLU A 91 -13.80 -4.37 -3.90
CA GLU A 91 -13.72 -5.70 -4.49
C GLU A 91 -14.86 -6.59 -4.00
N ALA A 92 -15.37 -7.41 -4.90
CA ALA A 92 -16.47 -8.33 -4.68
C ALA A 92 -16.00 -9.76 -5.00
N GLU A 93 -16.95 -10.65 -5.29
CA GLU A 93 -16.66 -12.03 -5.65
C GLU A 93 -15.71 -12.12 -6.84
N LYS A 94 -14.85 -13.15 -6.80
CA LYS A 94 -13.96 -13.54 -7.89
C LYS A 94 -14.59 -14.73 -8.62
N PRO A 95 -15.25 -14.53 -9.79
CA PRO A 95 -16.00 -15.60 -10.44
C PRO A 95 -15.12 -16.77 -10.88
N ASP A 96 -13.89 -16.47 -11.30
CA ASP A 96 -12.89 -17.44 -11.77
C ASP A 96 -11.47 -16.85 -11.58
N PRO A 97 -10.38 -17.62 -11.80
CA PRO A 97 -9.02 -17.15 -11.58
C PRO A 97 -8.61 -15.88 -12.36
N ASP A 98 -9.25 -15.60 -13.49
CA ASP A 98 -8.89 -14.57 -14.45
C ASP A 98 -9.94 -13.45 -14.60
N SER A 99 -11.00 -13.47 -13.79
CA SER A 99 -12.04 -12.42 -13.74
C SER A 99 -12.23 -11.91 -12.31
N GLN A 100 -12.57 -10.63 -12.14
CA GLN A 100 -12.85 -10.03 -10.84
C GLN A 100 -14.04 -9.07 -10.93
N LEU A 101 -14.88 -9.10 -9.89
CA LEU A 101 -15.98 -8.14 -9.74
C LEU A 101 -15.62 -7.07 -8.70
N GLN A 102 -16.18 -5.88 -8.88
CA GLN A 102 -16.10 -4.77 -7.94
C GLN A 102 -17.48 -4.14 -7.81
N SER A 103 -17.89 -3.79 -6.60
CA SER A 103 -19.01 -2.87 -6.43
C SER A 103 -18.62 -1.45 -6.90
N VAL A 104 -19.60 -0.65 -7.30
CA VAL A 104 -19.44 0.78 -7.51
C VAL A 104 -20.50 1.47 -6.69
N ASN A 105 -20.06 2.28 -5.73
CA ASN A 105 -20.95 3.10 -4.91
C ASN A 105 -20.62 4.59 -4.94
N ARG A 106 -19.54 4.97 -5.62
CA ARG A 106 -19.18 6.37 -5.85
C ARG A 106 -18.63 6.57 -7.26
N ILE A 107 -19.05 7.65 -7.89
CA ILE A 107 -18.35 8.27 -9.02
C ILE A 107 -17.63 9.49 -8.49
N VAL A 108 -16.35 9.62 -8.81
CA VAL A 108 -15.54 10.80 -8.49
C VAL A 108 -15.16 11.46 -9.80
N VAL A 109 -15.47 12.74 -9.97
CA VAL A 109 -15.01 13.54 -11.11
C VAL A 109 -14.03 14.57 -10.58
N ASP A 110 -12.77 14.38 -10.93
CA ASP A 110 -11.68 15.28 -10.59
C ASP A 110 -11.38 16.19 -11.79
N PRO A 111 -11.57 17.51 -11.67
CA PRO A 111 -11.31 18.44 -12.76
C PRO A 111 -9.81 18.71 -13.04
N GLY A 112 -8.88 18.10 -12.30
CA GLY A 112 -7.44 18.12 -12.55
C GLY A 112 -6.74 19.44 -12.18
N LYS A 113 -7.36 20.28 -11.33
CA LYS A 113 -6.81 21.58 -10.92
C LYS A 113 -6.61 21.60 -9.41
N GLU A 114 -5.42 21.97 -8.94
CA GLU A 114 -4.98 21.97 -7.52
C GLU A 114 -5.93 22.66 -6.52
N ALA A 115 -6.88 23.49 -6.98
CA ALA A 115 -7.82 24.24 -6.13
C ALA A 115 -9.30 23.95 -6.43
N ALA A 116 -9.62 22.99 -7.29
CA ALA A 116 -11.00 22.67 -7.62
C ALA A 116 -11.49 21.47 -6.79
N GLU A 117 -12.68 21.61 -6.20
CA GLU A 117 -13.30 20.52 -5.45
C GLU A 117 -13.66 19.36 -6.40
N PHE A 118 -13.33 18.14 -6.01
CA PHE A 118 -13.76 16.94 -6.73
C PHE A 118 -15.27 16.77 -6.55
N GLU A 119 -16.00 16.49 -7.63
CA GLU A 119 -17.40 16.13 -7.53
C GLU A 119 -17.50 14.65 -7.12
N MET A 120 -18.26 14.38 -6.06
CA MET A 120 -18.54 13.02 -5.60
C MET A 120 -20.03 12.73 -5.71
N LYS A 121 -20.37 11.70 -6.49
CA LYS A 121 -21.74 11.23 -6.65
C LYS A 121 -21.93 9.85 -6.06
N GLU A 122 -22.93 9.69 -5.19
CA GLU A 122 -23.37 8.37 -4.74
C GLU A 122 -24.17 7.66 -5.83
N VAL A 123 -23.80 6.41 -6.09
CA VAL A 123 -24.40 5.56 -7.12
C VAL A 123 -24.59 4.13 -6.61
N ALA A 124 -25.31 3.31 -7.36
CA ALA A 124 -25.33 1.87 -7.19
C ALA A 124 -24.96 1.20 -8.52
N GLY A 125 -24.01 0.27 -8.47
CA GLY A 125 -23.50 -0.38 -9.68
C GLY A 125 -22.37 -1.36 -9.39
N GLY A 126 -21.67 -1.75 -10.45
CA GLY A 126 -20.53 -2.65 -10.38
C GLY A 126 -19.62 -2.56 -11.59
N CYS A 127 -18.41 -3.09 -11.43
CA CYS A 127 -17.48 -3.35 -12.50
C CYS A 127 -17.17 -4.85 -12.58
N GLY A 128 -16.97 -5.35 -13.79
CA GLY A 128 -16.33 -6.63 -14.07
C GLY A 128 -15.07 -6.40 -14.90
N TYR A 129 -13.98 -7.08 -14.56
CA TYR A 129 -12.74 -6.96 -15.31
C TYR A 129 -11.94 -8.26 -15.37
N THR A 130 -11.16 -8.43 -16.44
CA THR A 130 -10.33 -9.60 -16.68
C THR A 130 -8.86 -9.35 -16.35
N ASN A 131 -8.09 -10.42 -16.16
CA ASN A 131 -6.69 -10.37 -15.75
C ASN A 131 -5.77 -9.72 -16.81
N PRO A 132 -5.23 -8.51 -16.55
CA PRO A 132 -4.41 -7.78 -17.53
C PRO A 132 -3.00 -8.34 -17.71
N PHE A 133 -2.57 -9.29 -16.87
CA PHE A 133 -1.28 -9.97 -17.03
C PHE A 133 -1.35 -11.16 -18.00
N LYS A 134 -2.54 -11.48 -18.52
CA LYS A 134 -2.78 -12.59 -19.46
C LYS A 134 -2.96 -12.14 -20.91
N GLY A 135 -2.76 -10.85 -21.20
CA GLY A 135 -2.93 -10.26 -22.51
C GLY A 135 -4.00 -9.17 -22.48
N GLU A 136 -4.72 -9.02 -23.59
CA GLU A 136 -5.82 -8.06 -23.69
C GLU A 136 -6.84 -8.27 -22.57
N ALA A 137 -7.16 -7.20 -21.86
CA ALA A 137 -8.11 -7.21 -20.76
C ALA A 137 -9.24 -6.22 -20.99
N MET A 138 -10.42 -6.62 -20.52
CA MET A 138 -11.62 -5.81 -20.52
C MET A 138 -11.91 -5.30 -19.12
N THR A 139 -12.29 -4.03 -19.02
CA THR A 139 -12.90 -3.45 -17.83
C THR A 139 -14.25 -2.87 -18.24
N VAL A 140 -15.32 -3.35 -17.62
CA VAL A 140 -16.69 -2.89 -17.88
C VAL A 140 -17.31 -2.47 -16.56
N CYS A 141 -17.78 -1.23 -16.47
CA CYS A 141 -18.49 -0.72 -15.31
C CYS A 141 -19.84 -0.14 -15.70
N GLU A 142 -20.84 -0.34 -14.85
CA GLU A 142 -22.16 0.27 -14.96
C GLU A 142 -22.64 0.70 -13.58
N ALA A 143 -23.18 1.91 -13.49
CA ALA A 143 -23.78 2.42 -12.27
C ALA A 143 -24.90 3.43 -12.56
N THR A 144 -25.73 3.68 -11.55
CA THR A 144 -26.84 4.63 -11.64
C THR A 144 -26.98 5.39 -10.32
N ASP A 145 -27.27 6.69 -10.39
CA ASP A 145 -27.57 7.49 -9.20
C ASP A 145 -29.07 7.49 -8.83
N ILE A 146 -29.42 8.13 -7.70
CA ILE A 146 -30.81 8.25 -7.26
C ILE A 146 -31.70 9.05 -8.25
N GLY A 147 -31.09 9.91 -9.06
CA GLY A 147 -31.74 10.65 -10.14
C GLY A 147 -31.93 9.83 -11.42
N LYS A 148 -31.47 8.57 -11.43
CA LYS A 148 -31.45 7.65 -12.58
C LYS A 148 -30.49 8.07 -13.70
N SER A 149 -29.55 8.96 -13.42
CA SER A 149 -28.49 9.25 -14.38
C SER A 149 -27.54 8.06 -14.50
N GLN A 150 -27.17 7.73 -15.73
CA GLN A 150 -26.35 6.56 -16.04
C GLN A 150 -24.87 6.90 -16.04
N TYR A 151 -24.06 5.96 -15.54
CA TYR A 151 -22.61 5.99 -15.61
C TYR A 151 -22.14 4.67 -16.16
N ALA A 152 -21.30 4.69 -17.20
CA ALA A 152 -20.79 3.48 -17.82
C ALA A 152 -19.34 3.66 -18.28
N LEU A 153 -18.57 2.60 -18.21
CA LEU A 153 -17.21 2.52 -18.73
C LEU A 153 -17.03 1.19 -19.44
N GLN A 154 -16.44 1.23 -20.63
CA GLN A 154 -15.87 0.08 -21.30
C GLN A 154 -14.47 0.43 -21.79
N PHE A 155 -13.47 -0.30 -21.30
CA PHE A 155 -12.08 -0.13 -21.66
C PHE A 155 -11.47 -1.46 -22.06
N ARG A 156 -10.71 -1.46 -23.16
CA ARG A 156 -9.96 -2.59 -23.68
C ARG A 156 -8.46 -2.25 -23.64
N SER A 157 -7.67 -3.02 -22.90
CA SER A 157 -6.21 -2.80 -22.84
C SER A 157 -5.53 -3.19 -24.17
N ASP A 158 -4.32 -2.69 -24.39
CA ASP A 158 -3.49 -3.08 -25.54
C ASP A 158 -2.78 -4.45 -25.37
N GLY A 159 -3.09 -5.16 -24.29
CA GLY A 159 -2.54 -6.45 -23.93
C GLY A 159 -1.14 -6.43 -23.31
N LYS A 160 -0.55 -5.25 -23.09
CA LYS A 160 0.67 -5.14 -22.29
C LYS A 160 0.35 -5.22 -20.79
N PRO A 161 1.25 -5.79 -19.97
CA PRO A 161 1.07 -5.79 -18.52
C PRO A 161 0.94 -4.37 -17.94
N PRO A 162 0.16 -4.18 -16.86
CA PRO A 162 0.05 -2.89 -16.19
C PRO A 162 1.42 -2.35 -15.73
N GLN A 163 1.60 -1.04 -15.85
CA GLN A 163 2.69 -0.34 -15.16
C GLN A 163 2.26 -0.13 -13.72
N MET A 164 2.99 -0.73 -12.77
CA MET A 164 2.65 -0.63 -11.36
C MET A 164 3.35 0.58 -10.76
N GLU A 165 2.57 1.48 -10.19
CA GLU A 165 3.03 2.64 -9.43
C GLU A 165 2.55 2.46 -7.99
N ARG A 166 3.34 2.86 -7.02
CA ARG A 166 2.89 2.94 -5.63
C ARG A 166 2.94 4.42 -5.31
N ASP A 167 1.80 5.05 -5.07
CA ASP A 167 1.73 6.51 -5.02
C ASP A 167 2.61 7.04 -3.89
N GLY A 168 3.77 7.50 -4.35
CA GLY A 168 4.76 8.36 -3.75
C GLY A 168 5.34 9.20 -4.89
N SER A 169 4.45 9.75 -5.75
CA SER A 169 4.67 10.82 -6.73
C SER A 169 5.94 10.76 -7.60
N ASP A 170 5.82 10.13 -8.78
CA ASP A 170 6.87 10.02 -9.81
C ASP A 170 7.30 11.37 -10.44
N GLN A 171 6.63 12.48 -10.16
CA GLN A 171 7.02 13.79 -10.71
C GLN A 171 8.12 14.51 -9.90
N ASP A 172 8.47 13.98 -8.73
CA ASP A 172 9.57 14.49 -7.91
C ASP A 172 10.90 13.75 -8.16
N GLU A 173 10.92 12.64 -8.91
CA GLU A 173 12.10 11.77 -9.05
C GLU A 173 13.32 12.49 -9.65
N ALA A 174 13.13 13.33 -10.67
CA ALA A 174 14.25 14.05 -11.29
C ALA A 174 14.87 15.14 -10.39
N LYS A 175 14.16 15.59 -9.34
CA LYS A 175 14.62 16.63 -8.41
C LYS A 175 15.04 16.04 -7.06
N ARG A 176 14.39 14.97 -6.59
CA ARG A 176 14.70 14.24 -5.34
C ARG A 176 15.87 13.27 -5.44
N GLU A 177 16.23 12.79 -6.63
CA GLU A 177 17.48 12.03 -6.83
C GLU A 177 18.73 12.78 -6.32
N SER A 178 18.66 14.10 -6.12
CA SER A 178 19.78 14.88 -5.60
C SER A 178 19.73 15.22 -4.10
N SER A 179 18.65 14.92 -3.34
CA SER A 179 18.56 15.45 -1.96
C SER A 179 17.96 14.57 -0.85
N GLU A 180 17.49 13.35 -1.10
CA GLU A 180 17.15 12.41 -0.01
C GLU A 180 18.20 11.31 0.08
N GLN A 181 18.73 11.10 1.29
CA GLN A 181 20.01 10.44 1.53
C GLN A 181 19.91 8.91 1.36
N LYS A 182 19.68 8.46 0.12
CA LYS A 182 19.80 7.07 -0.31
C LYS A 182 21.23 6.63 -0.03
N PHE A 183 21.42 5.47 0.61
CA PHE A 183 22.73 4.89 0.77
C PHE A 183 22.88 3.69 -0.16
N GLN A 184 24.06 3.58 -0.76
CA GLN A 184 24.40 2.49 -1.63
C GLN A 184 25.73 1.90 -1.18
N VAL A 185 25.76 0.58 -1.00
CA VAL A 185 26.96 -0.17 -0.65
C VAL A 185 27.10 -1.33 -1.63
N GLY A 186 27.89 -1.13 -2.68
CA GLY A 186 27.98 -2.07 -3.79
C GLY A 186 26.61 -2.29 -4.46
N SER A 187 26.08 -3.50 -4.35
CA SER A 187 24.77 -3.87 -4.90
C SER A 187 23.63 -3.83 -3.87
N TRP A 188 23.90 -3.29 -2.68
CA TRP A 188 22.89 -2.98 -1.67
C TRP A 188 22.44 -1.55 -1.83
N THR A 189 21.13 -1.34 -1.77
CA THR A 189 20.49 -0.02 -1.83
C THR A 189 19.53 0.11 -0.66
N GLY A 190 19.57 1.22 0.06
CA GLY A 190 18.68 1.43 1.18
C GLY A 190 18.37 2.89 1.43
N ASP A 191 17.22 3.10 2.05
CA ASP A 191 16.56 4.38 2.17
C ASP A 191 15.84 4.47 3.53
N PRO A 192 15.75 5.67 4.13
CA PRO A 192 14.82 5.88 5.24
C PRO A 192 13.38 5.65 4.75
N LEU A 193 12.54 5.07 5.62
CA LEU A 193 11.11 5.03 5.36
C LEU A 193 10.50 6.38 5.76
N ASP A 194 9.83 7.02 4.80
CA ASP A 194 8.98 8.19 5.05
C ASP A 194 7.58 7.77 5.55
N GLY A 195 6.81 8.73 6.07
CA GLY A 195 5.40 8.52 6.39
C GLY A 195 5.12 7.79 7.73
N GLY A 196 5.71 8.26 8.84
CA GLY A 196 5.31 7.85 10.20
C GLY A 196 5.91 6.53 10.71
N ARG A 197 6.47 5.68 9.84
CA ARG A 197 7.29 4.52 10.24
C ARG A 197 8.74 4.95 10.45
N LYS A 198 9.17 5.03 11.71
CA LYS A 198 10.53 5.43 12.09
C LYS A 198 11.55 4.30 11.86
N GLY A 199 11.93 4.03 10.61
CA GLY A 199 12.93 2.99 10.31
C GLY A 199 13.58 3.16 8.94
N CYS A 200 14.43 2.22 8.58
CA CYS A 200 15.09 2.17 7.28
C CYS A 200 14.88 0.82 6.63
N LEU A 201 14.79 0.84 5.31
CA LEU A 201 14.66 -0.35 4.49
C LEU A 201 15.88 -0.44 3.59
N MET A 202 16.42 -1.64 3.44
CA MET A 202 17.52 -1.93 2.55
C MET A 202 17.21 -3.19 1.76
N SER A 203 17.60 -3.22 0.50
CA SER A 203 17.45 -4.39 -0.35
C SER A 203 18.76 -4.80 -0.99
N LYS A 204 18.88 -6.11 -1.19
CA LYS A 204 19.88 -6.74 -2.05
C LYS A 204 19.15 -7.43 -3.18
N ASN A 205 19.29 -6.88 -4.37
CA ASN A 205 18.85 -7.55 -5.59
C ASN A 205 19.94 -8.55 -6.00
N VAL A 206 19.56 -9.81 -6.21
CA VAL A 206 20.45 -10.85 -6.73
C VAL A 206 20.35 -10.86 -8.26
N ASP A 207 19.12 -10.80 -8.76
CA ASP A 207 18.74 -10.63 -10.15
C ASP A 207 17.36 -9.94 -10.21
N ARG A 208 16.74 -9.85 -11.40
CA ARG A 208 15.36 -9.32 -11.56
C ARG A 208 14.27 -10.25 -10.99
N LYS A 209 14.64 -11.32 -10.29
CA LYS A 209 13.74 -12.38 -9.83
C LYS A 209 13.78 -12.57 -8.31
N VAL A 210 14.92 -12.34 -7.67
CA VAL A 210 15.16 -12.58 -6.25
C VAL A 210 15.71 -11.34 -5.56
N ALA A 211 15.09 -10.98 -4.44
CA ALA A 211 15.58 -9.93 -3.55
C ALA A 211 15.50 -10.35 -2.07
N LEU A 212 16.52 -9.94 -1.31
CA LEU A 212 16.50 -9.88 0.14
C LEU A 212 16.15 -8.46 0.55
N ILE A 213 15.18 -8.30 1.43
CA ILE A 213 14.74 -7.01 1.96
C ILE A 213 14.91 -7.05 3.47
N LEU A 214 15.62 -6.07 4.01
CA LEU A 214 15.88 -5.89 5.43
C LEU A 214 15.22 -4.60 5.88
N TYR A 215 14.46 -4.67 6.97
CA TYR A 215 13.94 -3.49 7.65
C TYR A 215 14.54 -3.41 9.05
N ALA A 216 14.93 -2.21 9.46
CA ALA A 216 15.38 -1.92 10.81
C ALA A 216 14.69 -0.67 11.36
N ASP A 217 14.39 -0.63 12.65
CA ASP A 217 13.90 0.58 13.31
C ASP A 217 14.52 0.85 14.69
N ARG A 218 14.16 2.03 15.22
CA ARG A 218 14.62 2.49 16.53
C ARG A 218 14.09 1.65 17.69
N ASN A 219 12.98 0.96 17.51
CA ASN A 219 12.35 0.10 18.51
C ASN A 219 12.95 -1.32 18.50
N GLN A 220 14.12 -1.48 17.88
CA GLN A 220 14.84 -2.74 17.75
C GLN A 220 14.16 -3.78 16.87
N ALA A 221 13.14 -3.41 16.10
CA ALA A 221 12.61 -4.31 15.09
C ALA A 221 13.65 -4.53 14.00
N PHE A 222 13.84 -5.79 13.62
CA PHE A 222 14.66 -6.18 12.49
C PHE A 222 13.93 -7.29 11.73
N HIS A 223 13.46 -6.99 10.52
CA HIS A 223 12.68 -7.92 9.71
C HIS A 223 13.46 -8.35 8.49
N LEU A 224 13.38 -9.64 8.18
CA LEU A 224 13.95 -10.26 7.01
C LEU A 224 12.82 -10.70 6.08
N SER A 225 12.76 -10.12 4.90
CA SER A 225 11.80 -10.47 3.87
C SER A 225 12.51 -10.97 2.61
N LEU A 226 11.86 -11.90 1.92
CA LEU A 226 12.38 -12.51 0.71
C LEU A 226 11.35 -12.39 -0.39
N PHE A 227 11.79 -11.89 -1.54
CA PHE A 227 11.06 -11.89 -2.78
C PHE A 227 11.64 -12.95 -3.72
N ASN A 228 10.77 -13.74 -4.35
CA ASN A 228 11.13 -14.57 -5.49
C ASN A 228 9.93 -14.67 -6.45
N ASN A 229 10.08 -14.12 -7.66
CA ASN A 229 9.02 -14.08 -8.65
C ASN A 229 8.59 -15.46 -9.19
N SER A 230 9.37 -16.50 -8.93
CA SER A 230 9.08 -17.87 -9.35
C SER A 230 8.29 -18.64 -8.28
N TRP A 231 8.06 -18.05 -7.11
CA TRP A 231 7.21 -18.63 -6.09
C TRP A 231 5.73 -18.51 -6.43
N ASN A 232 4.92 -19.41 -5.85
CA ASN A 232 3.48 -19.31 -5.81
C ASN A 232 3.03 -19.72 -4.40
N LEU A 233 3.36 -18.87 -3.43
CA LEU A 233 3.15 -19.15 -2.00
C LEU A 233 1.66 -19.25 -1.68
N THR A 234 1.32 -20.23 -0.85
CA THR A 234 -0.04 -20.42 -0.31
C THR A 234 0.02 -20.49 1.21
N GLU A 235 -1.12 -20.43 1.90
CA GLU A 235 -1.14 -20.60 3.38
C GLU A 235 -0.46 -21.89 3.85
N LYS A 236 -0.48 -22.96 3.03
CA LYS A 236 0.24 -24.21 3.32
C LYS A 236 1.77 -24.02 3.35
N SER A 237 2.29 -23.08 2.55
CA SER A 237 3.70 -22.68 2.53
C SER A 237 4.13 -21.88 3.77
N ALA A 238 3.18 -21.36 4.56
CA ALA A 238 3.46 -20.57 5.77
C ALA A 238 3.87 -21.42 7.00
N SER A 239 3.72 -22.75 6.92
CA SER A 239 3.81 -23.64 8.08
C SER A 239 5.24 -23.95 8.57
N ALA A 240 6.27 -23.82 7.71
CA ALA A 240 7.68 -23.93 8.10
C ALA A 240 8.63 -23.45 6.98
N GLY A 241 9.74 -22.83 7.36
CA GLY A 241 10.84 -22.50 6.45
C GLY A 241 12.19 -22.98 7.00
N ASP A 242 13.08 -23.41 6.12
CA ASP A 242 14.49 -23.68 6.44
C ASP A 242 15.31 -22.45 6.04
N LEU A 243 15.73 -21.66 7.04
CA LEU A 243 16.62 -20.52 6.87
C LEU A 243 18.04 -20.91 7.25
N ARG A 244 18.98 -20.69 6.33
CA ARG A 244 20.41 -20.84 6.60
C ARG A 244 21.18 -19.60 6.18
N ILE A 245 22.12 -19.18 7.01
CA ILE A 245 23.00 -18.03 6.77
C ILE A 245 24.44 -18.51 6.99
N GLY A 246 25.29 -18.41 5.97
CA GLY A 246 26.64 -18.98 6.00
C GLY A 246 26.64 -20.50 6.24
N GLY A 247 25.58 -21.19 5.82
CA GLY A 247 25.39 -22.61 6.06
C GLY A 247 24.92 -22.98 7.49
N LYS A 248 24.82 -22.03 8.43
CA LYS A 248 24.26 -22.25 9.78
C LYS A 248 22.74 -22.13 9.74
N ALA A 249 22.03 -23.08 10.35
CA ALA A 249 20.56 -23.05 10.45
C ALA A 249 20.10 -22.02 11.50
N PHE A 250 19.04 -21.29 11.17
CA PHE A 250 18.35 -20.36 12.07
C PHE A 250 16.91 -20.83 12.28
N ALA A 251 16.45 -20.83 13.54
CA ALA A 251 15.11 -21.26 13.86
C ALA A 251 14.08 -20.28 13.26
N VAL A 252 13.20 -20.78 12.39
CA VAL A 252 12.07 -20.02 11.86
C VAL A 252 10.87 -20.23 12.77
N ARG A 253 10.33 -19.14 13.33
CA ARG A 253 9.18 -19.13 14.24
C ARG A 253 7.85 -18.97 13.49
N GLY A 254 7.91 -18.45 12.28
CA GLY A 254 6.76 -18.24 11.42
C GLY A 254 7.16 -17.56 10.12
N VAL A 255 6.24 -17.55 9.18
CA VAL A 255 6.38 -16.87 7.90
C VAL A 255 5.08 -16.13 7.62
N ASP A 256 5.17 -14.82 7.39
CA ASP A 256 4.04 -14.03 6.92
C ASP A 256 4.11 -13.92 5.40
N ILE A 257 3.14 -14.52 4.71
CA ILE A 257 3.01 -14.35 3.26
C ILE A 257 2.33 -13.00 3.01
N ARG A 258 3.03 -12.10 2.32
CA ARG A 258 2.52 -10.79 1.93
C ARG A 258 1.87 -10.85 0.56
N THR A 259 2.49 -11.58 -0.36
CA THR A 259 1.97 -11.91 -1.69
C THR A 259 2.43 -13.32 -2.07
N PRO A 260 1.94 -13.92 -3.17
CA PRO A 260 2.45 -15.20 -3.66
C PRO A 260 3.97 -15.24 -3.96
N HIS A 261 4.63 -14.08 -4.02
CA HIS A 261 6.06 -13.95 -4.32
C HIS A 261 6.89 -13.33 -3.19
N LEU A 262 6.26 -12.81 -2.14
CA LEU A 262 6.91 -12.08 -1.06
C LEU A 262 6.47 -12.62 0.29
N LEU A 263 7.45 -12.94 1.14
CA LEU A 263 7.21 -13.34 2.52
C LEU A 263 8.14 -12.61 3.48
N THR A 264 7.75 -12.57 4.75
CA THR A 264 8.58 -12.13 5.88
C THR A 264 8.87 -13.33 6.78
N VAL A 265 10.13 -13.55 7.13
CA VAL A 265 10.57 -14.66 7.97
C VAL A 265 10.73 -14.15 9.41
N HIS A 266 9.98 -14.75 10.33
CA HIS A 266 10.14 -14.49 11.77
C HIS A 266 11.25 -15.40 12.30
N VAL A 267 12.44 -14.85 12.48
CA VAL A 267 13.61 -15.60 12.95
C VAL A 267 13.64 -15.60 14.48
N GLY A 268 13.81 -16.77 15.08
CA GLY A 268 13.93 -16.96 16.53
C GLY A 268 15.32 -16.62 17.08
N ALA A 269 15.95 -15.56 16.56
CA ALA A 269 17.22 -15.03 17.01
C ALA A 269 17.03 -13.54 17.36
N ASP A 270 17.80 -13.03 18.31
CA ASP A 270 17.83 -11.59 18.56
C ASP A 270 18.43 -10.82 17.37
N ARG A 271 18.16 -9.52 17.33
CA ARG A 271 18.58 -8.61 16.25
C ARG A 271 20.08 -8.68 15.99
N ASP A 272 20.89 -8.58 17.03
CA ASP A 272 22.35 -8.45 16.88
C ASP A 272 22.97 -9.74 16.36
N ALA A 273 22.47 -10.89 16.82
CA ALA A 273 22.87 -12.19 16.32
C ALA A 273 22.52 -12.37 14.83
N LEU A 274 21.33 -11.94 14.40
CA LEU A 274 20.90 -12.04 13.01
C LEU A 274 21.68 -11.07 12.11
N GLN A 275 21.88 -9.82 12.54
CA GLN A 275 22.69 -8.85 11.81
C GLN A 275 24.14 -9.32 11.67
N SER A 276 24.74 -9.83 12.75
CA SER A 276 26.11 -10.36 12.72
C SER A 276 26.23 -11.54 11.77
N ALA A 277 25.25 -12.44 11.75
CA ALA A 277 25.25 -13.59 10.86
C ALA A 277 25.20 -13.17 9.38
N LEU A 278 24.35 -12.20 9.04
CA LEU A 278 24.26 -11.65 7.69
C LEU A 278 25.56 -10.95 7.28
N ALA A 279 26.13 -10.12 8.15
CA ALA A 279 27.36 -9.38 7.89
C ALA A 279 28.58 -10.28 7.64
N GLN A 280 28.65 -11.45 8.29
CA GLN A 280 29.83 -12.32 8.28
C GLN A 280 29.72 -13.50 7.31
N SER A 281 28.63 -13.60 6.55
CA SER A 281 28.36 -14.74 5.68
C SER A 281 28.42 -14.34 4.22
N ALA A 282 28.82 -15.29 3.37
CA ALA A 282 28.79 -15.10 1.91
C ALA A 282 27.40 -15.35 1.30
N GLU A 283 26.53 -16.11 1.98
CA GLU A 283 25.27 -16.57 1.39
C GLU A 283 24.17 -16.71 2.45
N LEU A 284 22.95 -16.41 2.03
CA LEU A 284 21.72 -16.81 2.68
C LEU A 284 20.94 -17.76 1.76
N THR A 285 20.40 -18.83 2.33
CA THR A 285 19.43 -19.70 1.64
C THR A 285 18.17 -19.84 2.44
N PHE A 286 17.04 -19.84 1.74
CA PHE A 286 15.74 -20.08 2.35
C PHE A 286 14.93 -21.06 1.51
N ARG A 287 14.28 -22.02 2.16
CA ARG A 287 13.34 -22.94 1.54
C ARG A 287 12.03 -22.96 2.33
N SER A 288 10.91 -22.74 1.65
CA SER A 288 9.56 -22.91 2.20
C SER A 288 8.90 -24.13 1.56
N ALA A 289 7.92 -24.73 2.25
CA ALA A 289 7.18 -25.88 1.76
C ALA A 289 6.47 -25.56 0.43
N GLY A 290 6.74 -26.37 -0.60
CA GLY A 290 6.16 -26.21 -1.93
C GLY A 290 6.74 -25.06 -2.76
N ALA A 291 7.79 -24.39 -2.28
CA ALA A 291 8.46 -23.30 -2.98
C ALA A 291 9.90 -23.67 -3.37
N ALA A 292 10.38 -23.13 -4.49
CA ALA A 292 11.77 -23.25 -4.89
C ALA A 292 12.70 -22.64 -3.81
N GLN A 293 13.88 -23.23 -3.62
CA GLN A 293 14.86 -22.65 -2.71
C GLN A 293 15.37 -21.32 -3.27
N THR A 294 15.38 -20.29 -2.43
CA THR A 294 15.97 -19.01 -2.74
C THR A 294 17.37 -18.95 -2.16
N ARG A 295 18.29 -18.37 -2.94
CA ARG A 295 19.68 -18.12 -2.56
C ARG A 295 19.99 -16.65 -2.80
N VAL A 296 20.68 -16.04 -1.83
CA VAL A 296 21.08 -14.65 -1.87
C VAL A 296 22.57 -14.58 -1.56
N ASP A 297 23.33 -13.99 -2.47
CA ASP A 297 24.72 -13.60 -2.23
C ASP A 297 24.75 -12.38 -1.29
N LEU A 298 25.56 -12.48 -0.24
CA LEU A 298 25.68 -11.48 0.83
C LEU A 298 26.96 -10.66 0.72
N ALA A 299 27.65 -10.66 -0.42
CA ALA A 299 28.80 -9.80 -0.65
C ALA A 299 28.49 -8.32 -0.28
N GLY A 300 29.32 -7.74 0.59
CA GLY A 300 29.17 -6.36 1.09
C GLY A 300 28.10 -6.15 2.16
N ALA A 301 27.51 -7.23 2.72
CA ALA A 301 26.48 -7.14 3.76
C ALA A 301 26.98 -6.46 5.05
N ASP A 302 28.27 -6.55 5.38
CA ASP A 302 28.86 -5.95 6.56
C ASP A 302 28.77 -4.42 6.55
N GLU A 303 29.26 -3.79 5.49
CA GLU A 303 29.19 -2.34 5.30
C GLU A 303 27.75 -1.88 5.06
N ALA A 304 26.95 -2.69 4.37
CA ALA A 304 25.54 -2.40 4.12
C ALA A 304 24.71 -2.39 5.42
N ILE A 305 24.93 -3.34 6.33
CA ILE A 305 24.25 -3.38 7.63
C ILE A 305 24.69 -2.21 8.53
N LYS A 306 25.96 -1.80 8.48
CA LYS A 306 26.41 -0.57 9.17
C LYS A 306 25.66 0.65 8.64
N ALA A 307 25.53 0.78 7.32
CA ALA A 307 24.79 1.87 6.69
C ALA A 307 23.29 1.84 7.04
N LEU A 308 22.67 0.66 7.05
CA LEU A 308 21.28 0.47 7.49
C LEU A 308 21.08 0.91 8.94
N ASN A 309 21.98 0.51 9.86
CA ASN A 309 21.88 0.93 11.26
C ASN A 309 22.12 2.43 11.44
N ALA A 310 23.04 3.04 10.68
CA ALA A 310 23.28 4.49 10.70
C ALA A 310 22.08 5.29 10.15
N CYS A 311 21.33 4.71 9.22
CA CYS A 311 20.11 5.29 8.68
C CYS A 311 18.99 5.38 9.74
N VAL A 312 18.90 4.40 10.64
CA VAL A 312 17.95 4.37 11.77
C VAL A 312 18.37 5.38 12.84
N LYS A 313 18.27 6.67 12.52
CA LYS A 313 18.40 7.78 13.49
C LYS A 313 17.37 7.66 14.59
#